data_AF-A0AAW3PXG5-F1
#
_entry.id   AF-A0AAW3PXG5-F1
#
_cell.length_a   1.000
_cell.length_b   1.000
_cell.length_c   1.000
_cell.angle_alpha   90.00
_cell.angle_beta   90.00
_cell.angle_gamma   90.00
#
_symmetry.space_group_name_H-M   'P 1'
#
loop_
_entity.id
_entity.type
_entity.pdbx_description
1 polymer ?
#
loop_
_entity_poly.entity_id
_entity_poly.type
_entity_poly.pdbx_seq_one_letter_code
_entity_poly.pdbx_strand_id
1 'polypeptide(L)'
;MHASGTPPAAAAPSGATDTLVLPLPRLSLPLARHPQHQAIEQQLAIDDYPYILRHYRSEAAARRFLAQRIPAYGSLCYPNARPDRVYAIHRMMNVTTLMDDAFTHLARTGDQAGLDALHAHFLAAVDGTPPPADAPAAQLLYDTLRAMRTVLDARPAFRQRLVECIREQIRTQAAPTATDAARLSLADYLAFRRVEGFGHWITLLTEYALDVDMGQRLAQYAALADARNAAIDSVILVNDLFSFRKERSARERFNAVWILMRVEELDVQAALDRLAALCTANERRLIDAQQAVATGVLAGDADAHAYVTELGYMSAGNAEFHAFSTRYHGDDFGGGRFTGGEIAMTALPTLDEIAVRDRRDSRW
;
A
#
# COMPACT_ATOMS: atom_id res chain seq x y z
N MET A 1 3.40 -66.17 10.42
CA MET A 1 2.44 -65.04 10.40
C MET A 1 2.70 -64.19 11.64
N HIS A 2 3.56 -63.17 11.52
CA HIS A 2 3.76 -62.16 12.55
C HIS A 2 2.86 -60.97 12.24
N ALA A 3 1.95 -60.62 13.14
CA ALA A 3 1.21 -59.37 13.10
C ALA A 3 1.92 -58.39 14.05
N SER A 4 2.72 -57.50 13.47
CA SER A 4 3.33 -56.35 14.13
C SER A 4 2.29 -55.24 14.28
N GLY A 5 1.80 -55.02 15.49
CA GLY A 5 0.96 -53.86 15.81
C GLY A 5 1.83 -52.62 16.08
N THR A 6 1.85 -51.68 15.15
CA THR A 6 2.43 -50.35 15.34
C THR A 6 1.55 -49.56 16.32
N PRO A 7 2.09 -48.94 17.39
CA PRO A 7 1.28 -48.09 18.26
C PRO A 7 0.82 -46.83 17.50
N PRO A 8 -0.37 -46.30 17.80
CA PRO A 8 -0.87 -45.09 17.14
C PRO A 8 0.06 -43.92 17.44
N ALA A 9 0.40 -43.16 16.39
CA ALA A 9 1.15 -41.93 16.50
C ALA A 9 0.45 -40.99 17.48
N ALA A 10 1.18 -40.53 18.49
CA ALA A 10 0.72 -39.48 19.39
C ALA A 10 0.30 -38.27 18.55
N ALA A 11 -0.94 -37.82 18.74
CA ALA A 11 -1.42 -36.57 18.16
C ALA A 11 -0.45 -35.44 18.57
N ALA A 12 0.06 -34.70 17.58
CA ALA A 12 0.86 -33.53 17.83
C ALA A 12 0.06 -32.54 18.70
N PRO A 13 0.69 -31.89 19.70
CA PRO A 13 -0.01 -30.97 20.58
C PRO A 13 -0.59 -29.82 19.74
N SER A 14 -1.91 -29.62 19.85
CA SER A 14 -2.58 -28.45 19.32
C SER A 14 -2.12 -27.21 20.08
N GLY A 15 -1.51 -26.25 19.37
CA GLY A 15 -1.58 -24.84 19.73
C GLY A 15 -0.37 -24.21 20.41
N ALA A 16 0.87 -24.49 19.99
CA ALA A 16 1.91 -23.47 20.14
C ALA A 16 1.60 -22.36 19.14
N THR A 17 1.17 -21.19 19.62
CA THR A 17 1.00 -20.00 18.78
C THR A 17 2.37 -19.66 18.19
N ASP A 18 2.55 -19.91 16.88
CA ASP A 18 3.77 -19.56 16.17
C ASP A 18 3.98 -18.05 16.31
N THR A 19 5.00 -17.68 17.07
CA THR A 19 5.30 -16.30 17.46
C THR A 19 6.63 -15.92 16.85
N LEU A 20 6.67 -14.79 16.17
CA LEU A 20 7.87 -14.25 15.55
C LEU A 20 8.12 -12.85 16.09
N VAL A 21 9.38 -12.44 16.13
CA VAL A 21 9.73 -11.07 16.43
C VAL A 21 9.63 -10.28 15.13
N LEU A 22 8.79 -9.25 15.11
CA LEU A 22 8.75 -8.31 14.00
C LEU A 22 9.76 -7.18 14.29
N PRO A 23 10.94 -7.17 13.62
CA PRO A 23 11.97 -6.18 13.89
C PRO A 23 11.53 -4.79 13.42
N LEU A 24 11.95 -3.75 14.13
CA LEU A 24 11.83 -2.38 13.66
C LEU A 24 13.10 -1.96 12.89
N PRO A 25 12.98 -1.52 11.63
CA PRO A 25 14.09 -0.90 10.92
C PRO A 25 14.58 0.37 11.63
N ARG A 26 15.88 0.67 11.53
CA ARG A 26 16.48 1.86 12.15
C ARG A 26 16.37 3.05 11.20
N LEU A 27 15.17 3.61 11.10
CA LEU A 27 14.87 4.74 10.23
C LEU A 27 15.13 6.08 10.94
N SER A 28 15.52 7.09 10.18
CA SER A 28 16.04 8.37 10.65
C SER A 28 15.51 9.58 9.89
N LEU A 29 14.86 9.39 8.74
CA LEU A 29 14.23 10.48 8.01
C LEU A 29 13.14 11.15 8.86
N PRO A 30 13.00 12.49 8.76
CA PRO A 30 12.07 13.23 9.60
C PRO A 30 10.62 12.88 9.29
N LEU A 31 9.82 12.78 10.35
CA LEU A 31 8.38 12.59 10.25
C LEU A 31 7.67 13.94 10.28
N ALA A 32 6.68 14.12 9.41
CA ALA A 32 5.77 15.26 9.45
C ALA A 32 4.34 14.82 9.09
N ARG A 33 3.37 15.69 9.37
CA ARG A 33 1.97 15.51 8.95
C ARG A 33 1.45 16.82 8.40
N HIS A 34 0.61 16.74 7.37
CA HIS A 34 -0.05 17.94 6.85
C HIS A 34 -0.87 18.63 7.96
N PRO A 35 -0.84 19.97 8.11
CA PRO A 35 -1.52 20.67 9.21
C PRO A 35 -3.03 20.43 9.28
N GLN A 36 -3.68 20.20 8.14
CA GLN A 36 -5.13 19.97 8.05
C GLN A 36 -5.55 18.49 8.22
N HIS A 37 -4.62 17.59 8.57
CA HIS A 37 -4.87 16.14 8.54
C HIS A 37 -6.11 15.71 9.36
N GLN A 38 -6.28 16.23 10.58
CA GLN A 38 -7.40 15.84 11.44
C GLN A 38 -8.75 16.20 10.83
N ALA A 39 -8.89 17.43 10.34
CA ALA A 39 -10.13 17.91 9.72
C ALA A 39 -10.46 17.11 8.45
N ILE A 40 -9.46 16.81 7.63
CA ILE A 40 -9.65 16.03 6.41
C ILE A 40 -10.00 14.58 6.73
N GLU A 41 -9.33 13.94 7.69
CA GLU A 41 -9.66 12.57 8.11
C GLU A 41 -11.11 12.47 8.63
N GLN A 42 -11.55 13.43 9.43
CA GLN A 42 -12.93 13.51 9.92
C GLN A 42 -13.93 13.68 8.79
N GLN A 43 -13.64 14.58 7.83
CA GLN A 43 -14.51 14.84 6.71
C GLN A 43 -14.60 13.63 5.77
N LEU A 44 -13.48 12.97 5.47
CA LEU A 44 -13.46 11.76 4.63
C LEU A 44 -14.17 10.58 5.31
N ALA A 45 -14.13 10.48 6.63
CA ALA A 45 -14.92 9.48 7.36
C ALA A 45 -16.43 9.67 7.18
N ILE A 46 -16.89 10.86 6.81
CA ILE A 46 -18.29 11.15 6.47
C ILE A 46 -18.52 10.94 4.96
N ASP A 47 -17.69 11.58 4.13
CA ASP A 47 -17.89 11.64 2.68
C ASP A 47 -17.72 10.27 2.01
N ASP A 48 -16.77 9.46 2.49
CA ASP A 48 -16.47 8.15 1.89
C ASP A 48 -17.27 7.01 2.53
N TYR A 49 -17.89 7.22 3.69
CA TYR A 49 -18.65 6.17 4.39
C TYR A 49 -19.74 5.51 3.52
N PRO A 50 -20.55 6.24 2.73
CA PRO A 50 -21.53 5.61 1.85
C PRO A 50 -20.90 4.69 0.79
N TYR A 51 -19.67 4.96 0.35
CA TYR A 51 -18.95 4.11 -0.61
C TYR A 51 -18.43 2.86 0.08
N ILE A 52 -17.78 3.02 1.24
CA ILE A 52 -17.25 1.94 2.08
C ILE A 52 -18.37 0.99 2.51
N LEU A 53 -19.49 1.52 2.99
CA LEU A 53 -20.63 0.73 3.44
C LEU A 53 -21.26 -0.07 2.29
N ARG A 54 -21.44 0.55 1.11
CA ARG A 54 -21.97 -0.15 -0.08
C ARG A 54 -21.01 -1.21 -0.61
N HIS A 55 -19.71 -0.98 -0.49
CA HIS A 55 -18.68 -1.92 -0.91
C HIS A 55 -18.74 -3.20 -0.05
N TYR A 56 -18.62 -3.10 1.27
CA TYR A 56 -18.63 -4.28 2.14
C TYR A 56 -20.03 -4.82 2.44
N ARG A 57 -21.08 -4.00 2.28
CA ARG A 57 -22.47 -4.32 2.67
C ARG A 57 -22.56 -4.83 4.11
N SER A 58 -21.87 -4.13 5.01
CA SER A 58 -21.75 -4.44 6.44
C SER A 58 -21.29 -3.20 7.20
N GLU A 59 -22.00 -2.87 8.29
CA GLU A 59 -21.57 -1.78 9.18
C GLU A 59 -20.31 -2.14 9.95
N ALA A 60 -20.20 -3.40 10.41
CA ALA A 60 -19.02 -3.85 11.16
C ALA A 60 -17.75 -3.74 10.31
N ALA A 61 -17.80 -4.17 9.06
CA ALA A 61 -16.66 -4.05 8.14
C ALA A 61 -16.37 -2.58 7.79
N ALA A 62 -17.39 -1.76 7.56
CA ALA A 62 -17.19 -0.33 7.27
C ALA A 62 -16.54 0.41 8.44
N ARG A 63 -16.98 0.16 9.68
CA ARG A 63 -16.35 0.71 10.89
C ARG A 63 -14.91 0.21 11.05
N ARG A 64 -14.67 -1.07 10.77
CA ARG A 64 -13.33 -1.66 10.84
C ARG A 64 -12.39 -1.06 9.79
N PHE A 65 -12.88 -0.75 8.59
CA PHE A 65 -12.13 -0.02 7.55
C PHE A 65 -11.77 1.38 8.03
N LEU A 66 -12.73 2.15 8.54
CA LEU A 66 -12.47 3.50 9.07
C LEU A 66 -11.43 3.50 10.21
N ALA A 67 -11.46 2.48 11.07
CA ALA A 67 -10.49 2.31 12.15
C ALA A 67 -9.04 2.06 11.67
N GLN A 68 -8.83 1.71 10.39
CA GLN A 68 -7.49 1.63 9.79
C GLN A 68 -6.88 3.00 9.52
N ARG A 69 -7.70 4.06 9.55
CA ARG A 69 -7.29 5.45 9.29
C ARG A 69 -6.49 5.62 8.00
N ILE A 70 -6.91 4.93 6.94
CA ILE A 70 -6.26 4.94 5.62
C ILE A 70 -5.91 6.36 5.13
N PRO A 71 -6.77 7.41 5.27
CA PRO A 71 -6.42 8.76 4.82
C PRO A 71 -5.22 9.39 5.54
N ALA A 72 -4.87 8.93 6.74
CA ALA A 72 -3.69 9.39 7.47
C ALA A 72 -2.39 9.11 6.70
N TYR A 73 -2.34 8.05 5.88
CA TYR A 73 -1.20 7.75 5.01
C TYR A 73 -0.87 8.93 4.09
N GLY A 74 -1.90 9.54 3.49
CA GLY A 74 -1.75 10.72 2.64
C GLY A 74 -1.17 11.90 3.42
N SER A 75 -1.63 12.13 4.65
CA SER A 75 -1.14 13.24 5.46
C SER A 75 0.33 13.11 5.87
N LEU A 76 0.77 11.88 6.06
CA LEU A 76 2.11 11.51 6.50
C LEU A 76 3.10 11.55 5.34
N CYS A 77 2.68 11.09 4.16
CA CYS A 77 3.54 11.02 2.99
C CYS A 77 3.61 12.34 2.22
N TYR A 78 2.60 13.21 2.35
CA TYR A 78 2.53 14.48 1.64
C TYR A 78 2.29 15.67 2.59
N PRO A 79 3.15 15.88 3.60
CA PRO A 79 2.94 16.92 4.61
C PRO A 79 2.96 18.34 4.05
N ASN A 80 3.57 18.55 2.87
CA ASN A 80 3.64 19.85 2.20
C ASN A 80 2.68 19.96 1.01
N ALA A 81 1.72 19.04 0.88
CA ALA A 81 0.69 19.13 -0.13
C ALA A 81 -0.02 20.48 -0.09
N ARG A 82 -0.28 21.08 -1.26
CA ARG A 82 -1.02 22.34 -1.31
C ARG A 82 -2.45 22.19 -0.74
N PRO A 83 -3.02 23.24 -0.13
CA PRO A 83 -4.35 23.17 0.49
C PRO A 83 -5.47 22.75 -0.48
N ASP A 84 -5.36 23.09 -1.77
CA ASP A 84 -6.32 22.69 -2.81
C ASP A 84 -6.04 21.30 -3.41
N ARG A 85 -5.04 20.57 -2.89
CA ARG A 85 -4.63 19.22 -3.32
C ARG A 85 -4.88 18.18 -2.25
N VAL A 86 -4.58 18.53 -0.99
CA VAL A 86 -4.43 17.59 0.12
C VAL A 86 -5.67 16.73 0.39
N TYR A 87 -6.87 17.29 0.26
CA TYR A 87 -8.11 16.52 0.42
C TYR A 87 -8.20 15.37 -0.59
N ALA A 88 -7.93 15.64 -1.88
CA ALA A 88 -7.98 14.63 -2.93
C ALA A 88 -6.87 13.57 -2.75
N ILE A 89 -5.69 13.98 -2.27
CA ILE A 89 -4.59 13.05 -1.96
C ILE A 89 -5.01 12.07 -0.86
N HIS A 90 -5.56 12.58 0.24
CA HIS A 90 -6.03 11.74 1.35
C HIS A 90 -7.15 10.80 0.90
N ARG A 91 -8.10 11.32 0.11
CA ARG A 91 -9.19 10.53 -0.47
C ARG A 91 -8.69 9.42 -1.39
N MET A 92 -7.64 9.71 -2.17
CA MET A 92 -7.06 8.72 -3.07
C MET A 92 -6.46 7.52 -2.32
N MET A 93 -6.10 7.65 -1.03
CA MET A 93 -5.69 6.49 -0.22
C MET A 93 -6.85 5.51 0.02
N ASN A 94 -8.07 6.03 0.20
CA ASN A 94 -9.28 5.19 0.29
C ASN A 94 -9.59 4.55 -1.07
N VAL A 95 -9.47 5.31 -2.17
CA VAL A 95 -9.65 4.80 -3.54
C VAL A 95 -8.74 3.60 -3.79
N THR A 96 -7.44 3.75 -3.53
CA THR A 96 -6.46 2.69 -3.77
C THR A 96 -6.71 1.45 -2.91
N THR A 97 -7.04 1.64 -1.64
CA THR A 97 -7.32 0.54 -0.72
C THR A 97 -8.60 -0.21 -1.11
N LEU A 98 -9.68 0.49 -1.44
CA LEU A 98 -10.94 -0.16 -1.85
C LEU A 98 -10.83 -0.83 -3.22
N MET A 99 -10.04 -0.27 -4.14
CA MET A 99 -9.77 -0.90 -5.43
C MET A 99 -9.01 -2.22 -5.25
N ASP A 100 -7.95 -2.21 -4.41
CA ASP A 100 -7.19 -3.40 -4.06
C ASP A 100 -8.05 -4.50 -3.40
N ASP A 101 -8.84 -4.12 -2.39
CA ASP A 101 -9.74 -5.05 -1.71
C ASP A 101 -10.78 -5.63 -2.69
N ALA A 102 -11.35 -4.81 -3.60
CA ALA A 102 -12.33 -5.24 -4.59
C ALA A 102 -11.77 -6.29 -5.58
N PHE A 103 -10.61 -6.01 -6.18
CA PHE A 103 -9.96 -6.93 -7.12
C PHE A 103 -9.49 -8.20 -6.39
N THR A 104 -8.88 -8.06 -5.21
CA THR A 104 -8.39 -9.19 -4.42
C THR A 104 -9.52 -10.13 -4.02
N HIS A 105 -10.68 -9.59 -3.62
CA HIS A 105 -11.84 -10.39 -3.28
C HIS A 105 -12.29 -11.29 -4.43
N LEU A 106 -12.49 -10.71 -5.62
CA LEU A 106 -12.96 -11.42 -6.81
C LEU A 106 -11.92 -12.42 -7.33
N ALA A 107 -10.64 -12.07 -7.27
CA ALA A 107 -9.56 -12.99 -7.62
C ALA A 107 -9.52 -14.22 -6.69
N ARG A 108 -9.74 -14.03 -5.39
CA ARG A 108 -9.78 -15.12 -4.40
C ARG A 108 -10.99 -16.04 -4.57
N THR A 109 -12.13 -15.53 -5.04
CA THR A 109 -13.33 -16.32 -5.32
C THR A 109 -13.31 -16.97 -6.71
N GLY A 110 -12.36 -16.59 -7.58
CA GLY A 110 -12.27 -17.06 -8.95
C GLY A 110 -13.36 -16.48 -9.87
N ASP A 111 -13.97 -15.36 -9.49
CA ASP A 111 -15.04 -14.71 -10.26
C ASP A 111 -14.47 -13.87 -11.41
N GLN A 112 -14.13 -14.54 -12.52
CA GLN A 112 -13.57 -13.87 -13.70
C GLN A 112 -14.54 -12.85 -14.32
N ALA A 113 -15.84 -13.16 -14.36
CA ALA A 113 -16.83 -12.24 -14.91
C ALA A 113 -16.94 -10.95 -14.06
N GLY A 114 -16.88 -11.10 -12.73
CA GLY A 114 -16.80 -9.99 -11.79
C GLY A 114 -15.53 -9.15 -11.99
N LEU A 115 -14.37 -9.79 -12.18
CA LEU A 115 -13.10 -9.09 -12.45
C LEU A 115 -13.17 -8.27 -13.75
N ASP A 116 -13.70 -8.86 -14.83
CA ASP A 116 -13.84 -8.21 -16.13
C ASP A 116 -14.79 -6.99 -16.04
N ALA A 117 -15.90 -7.14 -15.31
CA ALA A 117 -16.85 -6.05 -15.08
C ALA A 117 -16.23 -4.93 -14.22
N LEU A 118 -15.54 -5.28 -13.13
CA LEU A 118 -14.89 -4.32 -12.24
C LEU A 118 -13.78 -3.54 -12.98
N HIS A 119 -12.98 -4.24 -13.79
CA HIS A 119 -11.99 -3.65 -14.68
C HIS A 119 -12.63 -2.61 -15.61
N ALA A 120 -13.72 -2.96 -16.30
CA ALA A 120 -14.42 -2.04 -17.17
C ALA A 120 -14.96 -0.80 -16.43
N HIS A 121 -15.50 -0.98 -15.21
CA HIS A 121 -16.02 0.14 -14.40
C HIS A 121 -14.92 1.12 -13.97
N PHE A 122 -13.75 0.62 -13.56
CA PHE A 122 -12.63 1.49 -13.21
C PHE A 122 -12.07 2.23 -14.43
N LEU A 123 -11.97 1.59 -15.59
CA LEU A 123 -11.57 2.28 -16.83
C LEU A 123 -12.58 3.36 -17.23
N ALA A 124 -13.89 3.08 -17.14
CA ALA A 124 -14.94 4.06 -17.38
C ALA A 124 -14.80 5.27 -16.45
N ALA A 125 -14.55 5.04 -15.14
CA ALA A 125 -14.32 6.10 -14.17
C ALA A 125 -13.11 6.98 -14.53
N VAL A 126 -12.00 6.38 -14.98
CA VAL A 126 -10.80 7.10 -15.46
C VAL A 126 -11.10 7.94 -16.70
N ASP A 127 -11.92 7.41 -17.60
CA ASP A 127 -12.33 8.09 -18.84
C ASP A 127 -13.40 9.16 -18.60
N GLY A 128 -13.81 9.38 -17.35
CA GLY A 128 -14.81 10.39 -16.98
C GLY A 128 -16.25 9.96 -17.27
N THR A 129 -16.48 8.67 -17.46
CA THR A 129 -17.83 8.09 -17.56
C THR A 129 -18.26 7.61 -16.17
N PRO A 130 -19.42 8.04 -15.65
CA PRO A 130 -19.91 7.57 -14.36
C PRO A 130 -20.10 6.05 -14.36
N PRO A 131 -19.48 5.31 -13.42
CA PRO A 131 -19.69 3.88 -13.30
C PRO A 131 -21.08 3.57 -12.73
N PRO A 132 -21.54 2.30 -12.81
CA PRO A 132 -22.80 1.88 -12.22
C PRO A 132 -22.88 2.13 -10.71
N ALA A 133 -24.09 2.37 -10.20
CA ALA A 133 -24.33 2.68 -8.79
C ALA A 133 -23.95 1.54 -7.82
N ASP A 134 -23.89 0.31 -8.32
CA ASP A 134 -23.48 -0.91 -7.61
C ASP A 134 -21.97 -1.19 -7.70
N ALA A 135 -21.19 -0.29 -8.31
CA ALA A 135 -19.73 -0.30 -8.32
C ALA A 135 -19.13 0.83 -7.44
N PRO A 136 -19.31 0.80 -6.11
CA PRO A 136 -18.97 1.91 -5.22
C PRO A 136 -17.48 2.27 -5.23
N ALA A 137 -16.57 1.30 -5.36
CA ALA A 137 -15.14 1.60 -5.42
C ALA A 137 -14.75 2.37 -6.70
N ALA A 138 -15.30 2.00 -7.86
CA ALA A 138 -15.12 2.74 -9.11
C ALA A 138 -15.77 4.13 -9.05
N GLN A 139 -16.94 4.26 -8.42
CA GLN A 139 -17.61 5.55 -8.23
C GLN A 139 -16.77 6.49 -7.36
N LEU A 140 -16.08 5.97 -6.33
CA LEU A 140 -15.18 6.76 -5.50
C LEU A 140 -13.98 7.27 -6.31
N LEU A 141 -13.39 6.45 -7.20
CA LEU A 141 -12.34 6.90 -8.12
C LEU A 141 -12.87 8.02 -9.04
N TYR A 142 -14.02 7.82 -9.66
CA TYR A 142 -14.64 8.81 -10.55
C TYR A 142 -14.83 10.16 -9.86
N ASP A 143 -15.42 10.17 -8.66
CA ASP A 143 -15.66 11.41 -7.91
C ASP A 143 -14.35 12.07 -7.43
N THR A 144 -13.33 11.27 -7.12
CA THR A 144 -12.01 11.79 -6.75
C THR A 144 -11.31 12.44 -7.94
N LEU A 145 -11.29 11.78 -9.12
CA LEU A 145 -10.72 12.35 -10.35
C LEU A 145 -11.48 13.61 -10.79
N ARG A 146 -12.81 13.64 -10.61
CA ARG A 146 -13.64 14.82 -10.84
C ARG A 146 -13.24 16.00 -9.97
N ALA A 147 -12.92 15.77 -8.69
CA ALA A 147 -12.43 16.81 -7.78
C ALA A 147 -11.03 17.31 -8.18
N MET A 148 -10.19 16.45 -8.75
CA MET A 148 -8.84 16.81 -9.24
C MET A 148 -8.85 17.51 -10.62
N ARG A 149 -9.96 17.41 -11.36
CA ARG A 149 -10.06 17.74 -12.79
C ARG A 149 -9.51 19.12 -13.15
N THR A 150 -9.93 20.18 -12.45
CA THR A 150 -9.51 21.56 -12.77
C THR A 150 -7.99 21.69 -12.89
N VAL A 151 -7.26 20.94 -12.08
CA VAL A 151 -5.80 21.05 -11.99
C VAL A 151 -5.11 20.06 -12.92
N LEU A 152 -5.70 18.89 -13.11
CA LEU A 152 -5.24 17.98 -14.14
C LEU A 152 -5.39 18.59 -15.54
N ASP A 153 -6.48 19.31 -15.81
CA ASP A 153 -6.74 19.96 -17.10
C ASP A 153 -5.75 21.11 -17.37
N ALA A 154 -5.30 21.81 -16.32
CA ALA A 154 -4.24 22.81 -16.42
C ALA A 154 -2.84 22.21 -16.65
N ARG A 155 -2.68 20.88 -16.52
CA ARG A 155 -1.39 20.17 -16.58
C ARG A 155 -1.48 18.93 -17.48
N PRO A 156 -1.65 19.09 -18.81
CA PRO A 156 -1.98 17.99 -19.71
C PRO A 156 -0.93 16.86 -19.75
N ALA A 157 0.36 17.19 -19.72
CA ALA A 157 1.44 16.19 -19.71
C ALA A 157 1.46 15.37 -18.41
N PHE A 158 1.32 16.03 -17.26
CA PHE A 158 1.18 15.35 -15.97
C PHE A 158 -0.10 14.50 -15.91
N ARG A 159 -1.24 15.05 -16.35
CA ARG A 159 -2.51 14.33 -16.43
C ARG A 159 -2.39 13.05 -17.25
N GLN A 160 -1.71 13.10 -18.39
CA GLN A 160 -1.46 11.91 -19.21
C GLN A 160 -0.67 10.85 -18.45
N ARG A 161 0.42 11.23 -17.77
CA ARG A 161 1.23 10.30 -16.95
C ARG A 161 0.42 9.69 -15.80
N LEU A 162 -0.37 10.50 -15.08
CA LEU A 162 -1.23 10.03 -13.99
C LEU A 162 -2.32 9.08 -14.48
N VAL A 163 -3.02 9.43 -15.55
CA VAL A 163 -4.08 8.59 -16.13
C VAL A 163 -3.52 7.26 -16.62
N GLU A 164 -2.38 7.25 -17.32
CA GLU A 164 -1.79 5.99 -17.77
C GLU A 164 -1.31 5.14 -16.60
N CYS A 165 -0.75 5.76 -15.56
CA CYS A 165 -0.38 5.05 -14.34
C CYS A 165 -1.58 4.39 -13.66
N ILE A 166 -2.73 5.07 -13.58
CA ILE A 166 -3.95 4.49 -13.00
C ILE A 166 -4.49 3.37 -13.89
N ARG A 167 -4.48 3.52 -15.22
CA ARG A 167 -4.91 2.48 -16.15
C ARG A 167 -4.05 1.22 -16.02
N GLU A 168 -2.73 1.38 -15.95
CA GLU A 168 -1.83 0.24 -15.82
C GLU A 168 -2.08 -0.51 -14.52
N GLN A 169 -2.26 0.22 -13.42
CA GLN A 169 -2.63 -0.37 -12.15
C GLN A 169 -3.94 -1.17 -12.22
N ILE A 170 -4.98 -0.62 -12.87
CA ILE A 170 -6.26 -1.33 -13.05
C ILE A 170 -6.05 -2.62 -13.86
N ARG A 171 -5.27 -2.57 -14.96
CA ARG A 171 -4.99 -3.74 -15.80
C ARG A 171 -4.26 -4.83 -15.01
N THR A 172 -3.23 -4.45 -14.26
CA THR A 172 -2.49 -5.34 -13.36
C THR A 172 -3.42 -6.03 -12.38
N GLN A 173 -4.24 -5.27 -11.64
CA GLN A 173 -5.08 -5.84 -10.58
C GLN A 173 -6.19 -6.73 -11.13
N ALA A 174 -6.62 -6.50 -12.38
CA ALA A 174 -7.55 -7.38 -13.09
C ALA A 174 -6.90 -8.68 -13.60
N ALA A 175 -5.56 -8.76 -13.68
CA ALA A 175 -4.82 -9.90 -14.21
C ALA A 175 -3.62 -10.32 -13.33
N PRO A 176 -3.85 -10.69 -12.05
CA PRO A 176 -2.78 -10.93 -11.07
C PRO A 176 -1.91 -12.17 -11.36
N THR A 177 -2.26 -13.00 -12.35
CA THR A 177 -1.58 -14.27 -12.64
C THR A 177 -0.30 -14.15 -13.49
N ALA A 178 0.16 -12.94 -13.81
CA ALA A 178 1.27 -12.75 -14.74
C ALA A 178 2.66 -13.11 -14.17
N THR A 179 2.81 -13.25 -12.85
CA THR A 179 4.15 -13.27 -12.23
C THR A 179 4.39 -14.44 -11.28
N ASP A 180 5.29 -15.34 -11.71
CA ASP A 180 5.76 -16.45 -10.88
C ASP A 180 6.80 -15.97 -9.86
N ALA A 181 6.32 -15.59 -8.67
CA ALA A 181 7.14 -15.21 -7.53
C ALA A 181 8.23 -16.26 -7.19
N ALA A 182 8.01 -17.53 -7.56
CA ALA A 182 8.92 -18.63 -7.26
C ALA A 182 10.29 -18.51 -7.97
N ARG A 183 10.45 -17.59 -8.93
CA ARG A 183 11.71 -17.42 -9.68
C ARG A 183 12.37 -16.04 -9.56
N LEU A 184 11.71 -15.05 -9.00
CA LEU A 184 12.20 -13.66 -9.00
C LEU A 184 13.35 -13.42 -8.01
N SER A 185 14.48 -12.86 -8.44
CA SER A 185 15.43 -12.28 -7.49
C SER A 185 14.79 -11.13 -6.70
N LEU A 186 15.36 -10.72 -5.56
CA LEU A 186 14.86 -9.54 -4.84
C LEU A 186 14.92 -8.28 -5.72
N ALA A 187 15.95 -8.15 -6.57
CA ALA A 187 16.08 -7.03 -7.48
C ALA A 187 14.98 -7.02 -8.55
N ASP A 188 14.67 -8.19 -9.14
CA ASP A 188 13.58 -8.32 -10.12
C ASP A 188 12.22 -8.09 -9.47
N TYR A 189 12.03 -8.57 -8.24
CA TYR A 189 10.83 -8.31 -7.45
C TYR A 189 10.61 -6.82 -7.20
N LEU A 190 11.64 -6.08 -6.76
CA LEU A 190 11.55 -4.65 -6.57
C LEU A 190 11.33 -3.90 -7.89
N ALA A 191 12.05 -4.28 -8.95
CA ALA A 191 11.87 -3.66 -10.27
C ALA A 191 10.44 -3.83 -10.79
N PHE A 192 9.89 -5.03 -10.62
CA PHE A 192 8.51 -5.33 -10.95
C PHE A 192 7.53 -4.55 -10.08
N ARG A 193 7.70 -4.56 -8.74
CA ARG A 193 6.82 -3.85 -7.80
C ARG A 193 6.86 -2.33 -7.90
N ARG A 194 7.91 -1.75 -8.48
CA ARG A 194 7.94 -0.30 -8.80
C ARG A 194 6.93 0.07 -9.89
N VAL A 195 6.65 -0.85 -10.80
CA VAL A 195 5.73 -0.65 -11.94
C VAL A 195 4.35 -1.21 -11.60
N GLU A 196 4.30 -2.44 -11.10
CA GLU A 196 3.08 -3.16 -10.80
C GLU A 196 2.41 -2.69 -9.50
N GLY A 197 3.22 -2.32 -8.52
CA GLY A 197 2.74 -1.77 -7.26
C GLY A 197 2.49 -0.27 -7.39
N PHE A 198 1.71 0.26 -6.46
CA PHE A 198 1.42 1.68 -6.24
C PHE A 198 2.63 2.64 -6.26
N GLY A 199 3.87 2.14 -6.43
CA GLY A 199 5.13 2.86 -6.48
C GLY A 199 5.17 4.02 -7.48
N HIS A 200 4.88 3.81 -8.76
CA HIS A 200 4.89 4.95 -9.68
C HIS A 200 3.81 5.98 -9.34
N TRP A 201 2.63 5.50 -8.94
CA TRP A 201 1.48 6.33 -8.56
C TRP A 201 1.76 7.23 -7.36
N ILE A 202 2.36 6.74 -6.26
CA ILE A 202 2.70 7.57 -5.09
C ILE A 202 3.66 8.71 -5.46
N THR A 203 4.58 8.46 -6.39
CA THR A 203 5.54 9.49 -6.83
C THR A 203 4.89 10.55 -7.73
N LEU A 204 3.88 10.17 -8.53
CA LEU A 204 3.06 11.13 -9.27
C LEU A 204 2.16 11.96 -8.33
N LEU A 205 1.67 11.39 -7.23
CA LEU A 205 0.98 12.17 -6.22
C LEU A 205 1.89 13.18 -5.52
N THR A 206 3.19 12.91 -5.42
CA THR A 206 4.17 13.90 -4.93
C THR A 206 4.24 15.12 -5.85
N GLU A 207 4.29 14.88 -7.16
CA GLU A 207 4.26 15.94 -8.18
C GLU A 207 2.93 16.73 -8.16
N TYR A 208 1.81 16.06 -7.89
CA TYR A 208 0.51 16.70 -7.70
C TYR A 208 0.46 17.55 -6.42
N ALA A 209 0.98 17.01 -5.31
CA ALA A 209 1.00 17.63 -3.99
C ALA A 209 1.74 18.96 -3.99
N LEU A 210 2.93 18.99 -4.59
CA LEU A 210 3.82 20.15 -4.61
C LEU A 210 3.55 21.11 -5.78
N ASP A 211 2.78 20.65 -6.77
CA ASP A 211 2.57 21.32 -8.06
C ASP A 211 3.85 21.49 -8.90
N VAL A 212 4.60 20.40 -9.03
CA VAL A 212 5.84 20.33 -9.82
C VAL A 212 5.71 19.30 -10.95
N ASP A 213 6.45 19.47 -12.04
CA ASP A 213 6.55 18.46 -13.11
C ASP A 213 7.97 17.89 -13.19
N MET A 214 8.11 16.63 -12.79
CA MET A 214 9.38 15.92 -12.75
C MET A 214 9.59 15.01 -13.96
N GLY A 215 8.65 14.95 -14.92
CA GLY A 215 8.66 13.95 -15.99
C GLY A 215 9.98 13.93 -16.78
N GLN A 216 10.36 15.07 -17.36
CA GLN A 216 11.62 15.18 -18.11
C GLN A 216 12.85 15.08 -17.19
N ARG A 217 12.80 15.70 -16.01
CA ARG A 217 13.92 15.73 -15.06
C ARG A 217 14.30 14.32 -14.57
N LEU A 218 13.32 13.46 -14.31
CA LEU A 218 13.53 12.08 -13.90
C LEU A 218 14.17 11.22 -15.00
N ALA A 219 13.93 11.54 -16.27
CA ALA A 219 14.60 10.88 -17.39
C ALA A 219 16.03 11.38 -17.60
N GLN A 220 16.30 12.64 -17.28
CA GLN A 220 17.58 13.30 -17.53
C GLN A 220 18.60 13.11 -16.39
N TYR A 221 18.15 13.10 -15.13
CA TYR A 221 19.04 13.14 -13.97
C TYR A 221 18.94 11.87 -13.13
N ALA A 222 20.05 11.11 -13.13
CA ALA A 222 20.13 9.83 -12.41
C ALA A 222 19.85 9.96 -10.90
N ALA A 223 20.30 11.05 -10.26
CA ALA A 223 20.07 11.27 -8.83
C ALA A 223 18.57 11.40 -8.48
N LEU A 224 17.77 12.04 -9.33
CA LEU A 224 16.32 12.12 -9.14
C LEU A 224 15.66 10.75 -9.35
N ALA A 225 16.07 10.01 -10.38
CA ALA A 225 15.57 8.68 -10.63
C ALA A 225 15.91 7.71 -9.48
N ASP A 226 17.11 7.82 -8.91
CA ASP A 226 17.56 7.01 -7.78
C ASP A 226 16.79 7.35 -6.50
N ALA A 227 16.62 8.64 -6.18
CA ALA A 227 15.78 9.09 -5.07
C ALA A 227 14.34 8.58 -5.21
N ARG A 228 13.74 8.69 -6.40
CA ARG A 228 12.40 8.17 -6.68
C ARG A 228 12.33 6.65 -6.46
N ASN A 229 13.28 5.91 -7.01
CA ASN A 229 13.28 4.45 -6.90
C ASN A 229 13.50 4.00 -5.44
N ALA A 230 14.40 4.64 -4.70
CA ALA A 230 14.62 4.36 -3.28
C ALA A 230 13.38 4.70 -2.43
N ALA A 231 12.67 5.78 -2.73
CA ALA A 231 11.41 6.09 -2.05
C ALA A 231 10.33 5.03 -2.32
N ILE A 232 10.19 4.57 -3.57
CA ILE A 232 9.27 3.47 -3.90
C ILE A 232 9.68 2.17 -3.20
N ASP A 233 10.97 1.82 -3.22
CA ASP A 233 11.50 0.64 -2.52
C ASP A 233 11.20 0.71 -1.02
N SER A 234 11.23 1.92 -0.41
CA SER A 234 10.88 2.09 1.00
C SER A 234 9.43 1.71 1.28
N VAL A 235 8.51 2.06 0.37
CA VAL A 235 7.10 1.68 0.48
C VAL A 235 6.93 0.19 0.37
N ILE A 236 7.61 -0.45 -0.59
CA ILE A 236 7.54 -1.91 -0.80
C ILE A 236 8.10 -2.67 0.40
N LEU A 237 9.35 -2.38 0.79
CA LEU A 237 10.06 -3.17 1.81
C LEU A 237 9.41 -3.06 3.20
N VAL A 238 8.97 -1.85 3.57
CA VAL A 238 8.25 -1.64 4.83
C VAL A 238 6.88 -2.30 4.77
N ASN A 239 6.16 -2.18 3.65
CA ASN A 239 4.87 -2.84 3.51
C ASN A 239 5.01 -4.35 3.69
N ASP A 240 5.93 -4.98 2.96
CA ASP A 240 6.18 -6.42 3.02
C ASP A 240 6.54 -6.89 4.44
N LEU A 241 7.31 -6.10 5.18
CA LEU A 241 7.68 -6.40 6.57
C LEU A 241 6.43 -6.45 7.47
N PHE A 242 5.63 -5.39 7.44
CA PHE A 242 4.46 -5.25 8.32
C PHE A 242 3.24 -6.06 7.86
N SER A 243 3.10 -6.32 6.55
CA SER A 243 2.01 -7.12 5.98
C SER A 243 2.28 -8.62 6.05
N PHE A 244 3.52 -9.05 6.33
CA PHE A 244 3.91 -10.46 6.27
C PHE A 244 2.97 -11.39 7.06
N ARG A 245 2.51 -10.99 8.25
CA ARG A 245 1.55 -11.79 9.03
C ARG A 245 0.26 -12.07 8.26
N LYS A 246 -0.31 -11.03 7.64
CA LYS A 246 -1.54 -11.13 6.83
C LYS A 246 -1.30 -12.02 5.61
N GLU A 247 -0.22 -11.76 4.88
CA GLU A 247 0.06 -12.42 3.60
C GLU A 247 0.48 -13.89 3.78
N ARG A 248 1.23 -14.19 4.84
CA ARG A 248 1.56 -15.56 5.23
C ARG A 248 0.32 -16.40 5.48
N SER A 249 -0.67 -15.82 6.15
CA SER A 249 -1.94 -16.48 6.45
C SER A 249 -2.77 -16.74 5.19
N ALA A 250 -2.73 -15.82 4.22
CA ALA A 250 -3.38 -15.95 2.93
C ALA A 250 -2.62 -16.84 1.93
N ARG A 251 -1.42 -17.33 2.29
CA ARG A 251 -0.48 -18.05 1.40
C ARG A 251 -0.11 -17.24 0.15
N GLU A 252 -0.14 -15.92 0.26
CA GLU A 252 0.33 -15.00 -0.77
C GLU A 252 1.86 -15.08 -0.82
N ARG A 253 2.40 -15.52 -1.96
CA ARG A 253 3.85 -15.75 -2.12
C ARG A 253 4.60 -14.52 -2.66
N PHE A 254 3.93 -13.38 -2.74
CA PHE A 254 4.43 -12.17 -3.37
C PHE A 254 4.96 -11.14 -2.36
N ASN A 255 5.88 -11.57 -1.50
CA ASN A 255 6.46 -10.79 -0.40
C ASN A 255 7.98 -10.99 -0.33
N ALA A 256 8.75 -9.94 -0.06
CA ALA A 256 10.20 -10.00 0.04
C ALA A 256 10.71 -11.04 1.05
N VAL A 257 9.98 -11.33 2.14
CA VAL A 257 10.36 -12.36 3.13
C VAL A 257 10.47 -13.74 2.47
N TRP A 258 9.48 -14.14 1.65
CA TRP A 258 9.52 -15.43 0.95
C TRP A 258 10.67 -15.52 -0.05
N ILE A 259 10.97 -14.41 -0.71
CA ILE A 259 12.07 -14.32 -1.68
C ILE A 259 13.40 -14.44 -0.97
N LEU A 260 13.59 -13.75 0.16
CA LEU A 260 14.80 -13.82 0.98
C LEU A 260 15.03 -15.22 1.54
N MET A 261 13.99 -15.86 2.08
CA MET A 261 14.07 -17.25 2.54
C MET A 261 14.56 -18.20 1.44
N ARG A 262 14.10 -18.01 0.19
CA ARG A 262 14.50 -18.85 -0.94
C ARG A 262 15.90 -18.51 -1.46
N VAL A 263 16.21 -17.23 -1.66
CA VAL A 263 17.44 -16.78 -2.35
C VAL A 263 18.64 -16.79 -1.42
N GLU A 264 18.45 -16.45 -0.15
CA GLU A 264 19.51 -16.40 0.86
C GLU A 264 19.48 -17.63 1.81
N GLU A 265 18.61 -18.62 1.55
CA GLU A 265 18.44 -19.85 2.34
C GLU A 265 18.18 -19.59 3.84
N LEU A 266 17.42 -18.53 4.14
CA LEU A 266 17.10 -18.09 5.49
C LEU A 266 15.84 -18.76 6.04
N ASP A 267 15.80 -18.97 7.36
CA ASP A 267 14.53 -19.19 8.04
C ASP A 267 13.68 -17.90 8.08
N VAL A 268 12.43 -18.03 8.54
CA VAL A 268 11.49 -16.90 8.53
C VAL A 268 11.93 -15.74 9.44
N GLN A 269 12.56 -16.01 10.58
CA GLN A 269 12.99 -14.97 11.51
C GLN A 269 14.20 -14.22 10.94
N ALA A 270 15.18 -14.97 10.43
CA ALA A 270 16.36 -14.39 9.78
C ALA A 270 15.98 -13.59 8.53
N ALA A 271 14.96 -14.02 7.76
CA ALA A 271 14.44 -13.26 6.63
C ALA A 271 13.75 -11.95 7.02
N LEU A 272 13.01 -11.92 8.14
CA LEU A 272 12.43 -10.69 8.69
C LEU A 272 13.52 -9.71 9.14
N ASP A 273 14.53 -10.20 9.87
CA ASP A 273 15.67 -9.39 10.30
C ASP A 273 16.46 -8.84 9.11
N ARG A 274 16.65 -9.67 8.09
CA ARG A 274 17.27 -9.27 6.82
C ARG A 274 16.48 -8.19 6.11
N LEU A 275 15.16 -8.32 6.04
CA LEU A 275 14.27 -7.32 5.43
C LEU A 275 14.34 -5.98 6.20
N ALA A 276 14.35 -6.00 7.53
CA ALA A 276 14.52 -4.77 8.31
C ALA A 276 15.89 -4.09 8.10
N ALA A 277 16.96 -4.88 7.93
CA ALA A 277 18.27 -4.36 7.54
C ALA A 277 18.24 -3.74 6.13
N LEU A 278 17.48 -4.32 5.19
CA LEU A 278 17.28 -3.78 3.85
C LEU A 278 16.48 -2.47 3.86
N CYS A 279 15.42 -2.35 4.67
CA CYS A 279 14.71 -1.09 4.89
C CYS A 279 15.67 0.01 5.34
N THR A 280 16.52 -0.30 6.33
CA THR A 280 17.53 0.63 6.86
C THR A 280 18.58 1.00 5.79
N ALA A 281 19.01 0.04 4.96
CA ALA A 281 19.96 0.30 3.88
C ALA A 281 19.35 1.16 2.75
N ASN A 282 18.09 0.93 2.43
CA ASN A 282 17.38 1.70 1.41
C ASN A 282 17.14 3.16 1.86
N GLU A 283 16.89 3.40 3.15
CA GLU A 283 16.81 4.78 3.65
C GLU A 283 18.12 5.54 3.45
N ARG A 284 19.27 4.91 3.75
CA ARG A 284 20.58 5.52 3.48
C ARG A 284 20.76 5.87 2.01
N ARG A 285 20.38 4.97 1.09
CA ARG A 285 20.39 5.24 -0.35
C ARG A 285 19.53 6.44 -0.72
N LEU A 286 18.34 6.58 -0.13
CA LEU A 286 17.47 7.74 -0.36
C LEU A 286 18.13 9.03 0.14
N ILE A 287 18.74 9.01 1.33
CA ILE A 287 19.47 10.16 1.89
C ILE A 287 20.65 10.55 0.97
N ASP A 288 21.44 9.57 0.52
CA ASP A 288 22.56 9.81 -0.38
C ASP A 288 22.09 10.42 -1.72
N ALA A 289 20.97 9.93 -2.26
CA ALA A 289 20.38 10.49 -3.48
C ALA A 289 19.84 11.92 -3.27
N GLN A 290 19.24 12.22 -2.11
CA GLN A 290 18.84 13.59 -1.75
C GLN A 290 20.06 14.52 -1.69
N GLN A 291 21.16 14.08 -1.08
CA GLN A 291 22.40 14.85 -1.04
C GLN A 291 23.00 15.05 -2.43
N ALA A 292 22.97 14.03 -3.28
CA ALA A 292 23.44 14.14 -4.67
C ALA A 292 22.64 15.17 -5.49
N VAL A 293 21.32 15.30 -5.25
CA VAL A 293 20.52 16.39 -5.82
C VAL A 293 20.95 17.74 -5.23
N ALA A 294 21.13 17.81 -3.92
CA ALA A 294 21.41 19.05 -3.21
C ALA A 294 22.80 19.66 -3.50
N THR A 295 23.80 18.85 -3.79
CA THR A 295 25.17 19.31 -4.05
C THR A 295 25.62 19.13 -5.49
N GLY A 296 24.80 18.48 -6.32
CA GLY A 296 25.12 18.15 -7.70
C GLY A 296 24.67 19.20 -8.70
N VAL A 297 24.44 18.76 -9.95
CA VAL A 297 24.01 19.63 -11.06
C VAL A 297 22.64 20.28 -10.84
N LEU A 298 21.85 19.78 -9.89
CA LEU A 298 20.52 20.28 -9.52
C LEU A 298 20.51 21.13 -8.25
N ALA A 299 21.69 21.51 -7.69
CA ALA A 299 21.78 22.25 -6.44
C ALA A 299 21.02 23.59 -6.41
N GLY A 300 20.74 24.18 -7.59
CA GLY A 300 19.94 25.40 -7.74
C GLY A 300 18.48 25.18 -8.17
N ASP A 301 18.03 23.93 -8.35
CA ASP A 301 16.67 23.62 -8.81
C ASP A 301 15.73 23.42 -7.60
N ALA A 302 14.95 24.45 -7.28
CA ALA A 302 14.04 24.43 -6.15
C ALA A 302 12.97 23.32 -6.24
N ASP A 303 12.49 22.99 -7.45
CA ASP A 303 11.47 21.95 -7.64
C ASP A 303 12.08 20.57 -7.37
N ALA A 304 13.31 20.34 -7.86
CA ALA A 304 14.03 19.09 -7.61
C ALA A 304 14.26 18.87 -6.11
N HIS A 305 14.67 19.92 -5.38
CA HIS A 305 14.85 19.88 -3.94
C HIS A 305 13.55 19.61 -3.18
N ALA A 306 12.47 20.31 -3.53
CA ALA A 306 11.17 20.10 -2.92
C ALA A 306 10.67 18.67 -3.15
N TYR A 307 10.82 18.17 -4.38
CA TYR A 307 10.43 16.81 -4.75
C TYR A 307 11.18 15.75 -3.93
N VAL A 308 12.52 15.78 -3.89
CA VAL A 308 13.27 14.76 -3.13
C VAL A 308 13.08 14.88 -1.63
N THR A 309 12.82 16.08 -1.11
CA THR A 309 12.45 16.27 0.30
C THR A 309 11.12 15.58 0.62
N GLU A 310 10.12 15.76 -0.24
CA GLU A 310 8.80 15.13 -0.07
C GLU A 310 8.87 13.60 -0.20
N LEU A 311 9.75 13.07 -1.06
CA LEU A 311 10.04 11.63 -1.10
C LEU A 311 10.63 11.11 0.22
N GLY A 312 11.38 11.94 0.95
CA GLY A 312 11.85 11.62 2.29
C GLY A 312 10.72 11.50 3.30
N TYR A 313 9.78 12.46 3.28
CA TYR A 313 8.56 12.39 4.09
C TYR A 313 7.67 11.20 3.71
N MET A 314 7.58 10.84 2.43
CA MET A 314 6.90 9.63 1.98
C MET A 314 7.47 8.38 2.63
N SER A 315 8.80 8.21 2.65
CA SER A 315 9.45 7.06 3.28
C SER A 315 9.17 7.00 4.79
N ALA A 316 9.38 8.11 5.51
CA ALA A 316 9.14 8.18 6.95
C ALA A 316 7.66 8.00 7.32
N GLY A 317 6.77 8.65 6.56
CA GLY A 317 5.33 8.58 6.73
C GLY A 317 4.75 7.20 6.48
N ASN A 318 5.28 6.48 5.48
CA ASN A 318 4.93 5.09 5.22
C ASN A 318 5.26 4.17 6.40
N ALA A 319 6.47 4.28 6.98
CA ALA A 319 6.85 3.51 8.15
C ALA A 319 5.99 3.84 9.38
N GLU A 320 5.70 5.12 9.61
CA GLU A 320 4.84 5.53 10.72
C GLU A 320 3.42 5.01 10.56
N PHE A 321 2.83 5.08 9.36
CA PHE A 321 1.49 4.55 9.11
C PHE A 321 1.38 3.06 9.42
N HIS A 322 2.35 2.27 8.95
CA HIS A 322 2.37 0.83 9.20
C HIS A 322 2.48 0.52 10.70
N ALA A 323 3.19 1.35 11.46
CA ALA A 323 3.33 1.17 12.90
C ALA A 323 2.03 1.40 13.68
N PHE A 324 1.19 2.40 13.34
CA PHE A 324 -0.04 2.66 14.12
C PHE A 324 -1.33 2.13 13.50
N SER A 325 -1.36 1.82 12.21
CA SER A 325 -2.60 1.41 11.56
C SER A 325 -3.04 0.02 12.03
N THR A 326 -4.30 -0.08 12.46
CA THR A 326 -4.94 -1.36 12.78
C THR A 326 -5.05 -2.30 11.56
N ARG A 327 -4.71 -1.84 10.35
CA ARG A 327 -4.64 -2.66 9.13
C ARG A 327 -3.65 -3.81 9.25
N TYR A 328 -2.51 -3.61 9.91
CA TYR A 328 -1.44 -4.62 10.03
C TYR A 328 -1.47 -5.33 11.38
N HIS A 329 -1.81 -4.58 12.43
CA HIS A 329 -1.71 -5.03 13.81
C HIS A 329 -3.03 -5.40 14.47
N GLY A 330 -4.17 -5.19 13.81
CA GLY A 330 -5.44 -5.50 14.44
C GLY A 330 -5.66 -4.63 15.68
N ASP A 331 -6.19 -5.26 16.73
CA ASP A 331 -6.40 -4.65 18.04
C ASP A 331 -5.29 -5.03 19.03
N ASP A 332 -4.21 -5.70 18.57
CA ASP A 332 -3.15 -6.27 19.42
C ASP A 332 -2.49 -5.24 20.34
N PHE A 333 -2.49 -3.96 19.93
CA PHE A 333 -1.91 -2.85 20.68
C PHE A 333 -2.95 -1.86 21.22
N GLY A 334 -4.22 -2.25 21.28
CA GLY A 334 -5.30 -1.39 21.78
C GLY A 334 -5.46 -0.09 20.96
N GLY A 335 -5.15 -0.14 19.66
CA GLY A 335 -5.10 1.03 18.78
C GLY A 335 -3.84 1.91 18.95
N GLY A 336 -2.88 1.45 19.75
CA GLY A 336 -1.57 2.07 19.92
C GLY A 336 -0.60 1.78 18.78
N ARG A 337 0.51 2.51 18.78
CA ARG A 337 1.60 2.36 17.82
C ARG A 337 2.46 1.14 18.16
N PHE A 338 2.73 0.30 17.18
CA PHE A 338 3.70 -0.80 17.29
C PHE A 338 5.11 -0.24 17.53
N THR A 339 5.79 -0.79 18.53
CA THR A 339 7.14 -0.36 18.96
C THR A 339 8.16 -1.48 18.87
N GLY A 340 7.86 -2.53 18.10
CA GLY A 340 8.70 -3.72 17.98
C GLY A 340 8.32 -4.80 19.00
N GLY A 341 8.68 -6.05 18.71
CA GLY A 341 8.54 -7.16 19.64
C GLY A 341 7.89 -8.40 19.02
N GLU A 342 7.54 -9.33 19.90
CA GLU A 342 6.88 -10.57 19.54
C GLU A 342 5.45 -10.33 19.07
N ILE A 343 5.10 -10.96 17.95
CA ILE A 343 3.76 -10.95 17.38
C ILE A 343 3.35 -12.40 17.15
N ALA A 344 2.15 -12.75 17.63
CA ALA A 344 1.51 -14.00 17.26
C ALA A 344 1.19 -13.96 15.76
N MET A 345 1.68 -14.94 15.00
CA MET A 345 1.46 -15.04 13.55
C MET A 345 0.09 -15.61 13.19
N THR A 346 -0.88 -15.50 14.10
CA THR A 346 -2.28 -15.83 13.86
C THR A 346 -2.87 -14.86 12.84
N ALA A 347 -3.64 -15.42 11.90
CA ALA A 347 -4.35 -14.64 10.89
C ALA A 347 -5.33 -13.67 11.55
N LEU A 348 -5.30 -12.40 11.12
CA LEU A 348 -6.35 -11.44 11.45
C LEU A 348 -7.53 -11.62 10.49
N PRO A 349 -8.78 -11.45 10.96
CA PRO A 349 -9.94 -11.54 10.09
C PRO A 349 -9.89 -10.44 9.02
N THR A 350 -10.17 -10.81 7.78
CA THR A 350 -10.30 -9.85 6.68
C THR A 350 -11.59 -9.04 6.82
N LEU A 351 -11.67 -7.88 6.14
CA LEU A 351 -12.89 -7.08 6.14
C LEU A 351 -14.08 -7.83 5.53
N ASP A 352 -13.84 -8.68 4.52
CA ASP A 352 -14.86 -9.54 3.93
C ASP A 352 -15.35 -10.62 4.90
N GLU A 353 -14.45 -11.24 5.66
CA GLU A 353 -14.82 -12.22 6.69
C GLU A 353 -15.65 -11.57 7.80
N ILE A 354 -15.28 -10.36 8.21
CA ILE A 354 -16.09 -9.56 9.14
C ILE A 354 -17.46 -9.27 8.55
N ALA A 355 -17.53 -8.87 7.27
CA ALA A 355 -18.78 -8.56 6.59
C ALA A 355 -19.70 -9.78 6.46
N VAL A 356 -19.14 -10.95 6.15
CA VAL A 356 -19.89 -12.21 6.08
C VAL A 356 -20.46 -12.58 7.45
N ARG A 357 -19.68 -12.45 8.52
CA ARG A 357 -20.15 -12.71 9.90
C ARG A 357 -21.26 -11.75 10.32
N ASP A 358 -21.07 -10.45 10.12
CA ASP A 358 -22.05 -9.41 10.46
C ASP A 358 -23.41 -9.63 9.77
N ARG A 359 -23.40 -9.99 8.48
CA ARG A 359 -24.62 -10.31 7.72
C ARG A 359 -25.29 -11.60 8.18
N ARG A 360 -24.55 -12.55 8.73
CA ARG A 360 -25.11 -13.78 9.29
C ARG A 360 -25.80 -13.49 10.63
N ASP A 361 -25.17 -12.66 11.47
CA ASP A 361 -25.65 -12.33 12.80
C ASP A 361 -26.88 -11.40 12.74
N SER A 362 -26.95 -10.51 11.74
CA SER A 362 -28.08 -9.59 11.51
C SER A 362 -29.34 -10.24 10.89
N ARG A 363 -29.31 -11.53 10.57
CA ARG A 363 -30.45 -12.28 9.99
C ARG A 363 -31.27 -13.03 11.04
N TRP A 364 -30.93 -12.86 12.32
CA TRP A 364 -31.70 -13.27 13.49
C TRP A 364 -32.24 -12.02 14.20
#